data_AF-A0A7J4LBC0-F1
#
_entry.id   AF-A0A7J4LBC0-F1
#
_cell.length_a   1.000
_cell.length_b   1.000
_cell.length_c   1.000
_cell.angle_alpha   90.00
_cell.angle_beta   90.00
_cell.angle_gamma   90.00
#
_symmetry.space_group_name_H-M   'P 1'
#
loop_
_entity.id
_entity.type
_entity.pdbx_description
1 polymer ?
#
loop_
_entity_poly.entity_id
_entity_poly.type
_entity_poly.pdbx_seq_one_letter_code
_entity_poly.pdbx_strand_id
1 'polypeptide(L)'
;MKLTNKARKAEMQSQIFIYILAMVIGVGILLYGYNAIKGFKSQADDVLLLQFENGIRNDLKTISFESTKVKTYDLPSTVSQICFSAEGVDAIDVQKEEARQLALKKNYKYPLIRTAIGDYLSSGSKGTTNNVFIYPNGEKAFFTGVKIEFDKASSGDPVLFKCFDIKSGILSVRIKGKGSTVLIQ
;
A
#
# COMPACT_ATOMS: atom_id res chain seq x y z
N MET A 1 -65.95 -30.53 -38.05
CA MET A 1 -65.54 -29.18 -37.59
C MET A 1 -64.05 -29.26 -37.22
N LYS A 2 -63.14 -28.85 -38.11
CA LYS A 2 -61.68 -28.93 -37.89
C LYS A 2 -61.20 -27.60 -37.33
N LEU A 3 -60.98 -27.53 -36.01
CA LEU A 3 -60.38 -26.37 -35.36
C LEU A 3 -58.88 -26.32 -35.69
N THR A 4 -58.46 -25.17 -36.15
CA THR A 4 -57.17 -24.87 -36.80
C THR A 4 -56.00 -24.86 -35.82
N ASN A 5 -55.01 -25.72 -36.08
CA ASN A 5 -53.71 -25.84 -35.37
C ASN A 5 -52.76 -24.61 -35.50
N LYS A 6 -53.25 -23.45 -35.97
CA LYS A 6 -52.40 -22.29 -36.32
C LYS A 6 -52.02 -21.42 -35.11
N ALA A 7 -52.86 -21.38 -34.07
CA ALA A 7 -52.63 -20.57 -32.87
C ALA A 7 -51.41 -21.02 -32.05
N ARG A 8 -51.11 -22.32 -32.04
CA ARG A 8 -50.03 -22.92 -31.25
C ARG A 8 -48.63 -22.52 -31.70
N LYS A 9 -48.46 -22.10 -32.96
CA LYS A 9 -47.16 -21.63 -33.50
C LYS A 9 -46.84 -20.19 -33.10
N ALA A 10 -47.85 -19.34 -32.92
CA ALA A 10 -47.65 -17.95 -32.51
C ALA A 10 -47.28 -17.86 -31.01
N GLU A 11 -47.85 -18.72 -30.16
CA GLU A 11 -47.48 -18.79 -28.74
C GLU A 11 -46.02 -19.21 -28.51
N MET A 12 -45.48 -20.15 -29.31
CA MET A 12 -44.09 -20.59 -29.16
C MET A 12 -43.07 -19.46 -29.46
N GLN A 13 -43.40 -18.54 -30.36
CA GLN A 13 -42.50 -17.44 -30.72
C GLN A 13 -42.40 -16.37 -29.61
N SER A 14 -43.50 -16.14 -28.88
CA SER A 14 -43.54 -15.23 -27.72
C SER A 14 -42.68 -15.74 -26.56
N GLN A 15 -42.73 -17.04 -26.25
CA GLN A 15 -41.96 -17.62 -25.15
C GLN A 15 -40.44 -17.48 -25.38
N ILE A 16 -39.96 -17.75 -26.58
CA ILE A 16 -38.53 -17.62 -26.92
C ILE A 16 -38.05 -16.18 -26.75
N PHE A 17 -38.86 -15.20 -27.16
CA PHE A 17 -38.52 -13.79 -27.02
C PHE A 17 -38.37 -13.38 -25.55
N ILE A 18 -39.28 -13.82 -24.67
CA ILE A 18 -39.21 -13.52 -23.23
C ILE A 18 -37.93 -14.12 -22.61
N TYR A 19 -37.54 -15.34 -23.00
CA TYR A 19 -36.30 -15.94 -22.52
C TYR A 19 -35.06 -15.16 -22.95
N ILE A 20 -35.01 -14.69 -24.20
CA ILE A 20 -33.90 -13.85 -24.69
C ILE A 20 -33.86 -12.54 -23.89
N LEU A 21 -35.00 -11.88 -23.70
CA LEU A 21 -35.08 -10.64 -22.94
C LEU A 21 -34.63 -10.82 -21.49
N ALA A 22 -35.10 -11.89 -20.83
CA ALA A 22 -34.69 -12.23 -19.47
C ALA A 22 -33.18 -12.49 -19.37
N MET A 23 -32.59 -13.16 -20.38
CA MET A 23 -31.16 -13.38 -20.45
C MET A 23 -30.37 -12.06 -20.58
N VAL A 24 -30.83 -11.15 -21.45
CA VAL A 24 -30.21 -9.83 -21.64
C VAL A 24 -30.25 -9.01 -20.34
N ILE A 25 -31.42 -8.98 -19.68
CA ILE A 25 -31.57 -8.28 -18.40
C ILE A 25 -30.68 -8.92 -17.32
N GLY A 26 -30.65 -10.25 -17.25
CA GLY A 26 -29.81 -10.98 -16.30
C GLY A 26 -28.32 -10.66 -16.47
N VAL A 27 -27.83 -10.66 -17.71
CA VAL A 27 -26.44 -10.26 -18.02
C VAL A 27 -26.18 -8.81 -17.63
N GLY A 28 -27.13 -7.90 -17.91
CA GLY A 28 -27.03 -6.49 -17.53
C GLY A 28 -26.89 -6.30 -16.01
N ILE A 29 -27.70 -7.00 -15.21
CA ILE A 29 -27.63 -6.96 -13.75
C ILE A 29 -26.29 -7.49 -13.24
N LEU A 30 -25.78 -8.59 -13.81
CA LEU A 30 -24.49 -9.17 -13.41
C LEU A 30 -23.32 -8.23 -13.71
N LEU A 31 -23.29 -7.60 -14.88
CA LEU A 31 -22.24 -6.63 -15.25
C LEU A 31 -22.28 -5.40 -14.33
N TYR A 32 -23.48 -4.87 -14.06
CA TYR A 32 -23.64 -3.75 -13.14
C TYR A 32 -23.19 -4.12 -11.72
N GLY A 33 -23.64 -5.26 -11.20
CA GLY A 33 -23.27 -5.75 -9.87
C GLY A 33 -21.76 -5.94 -9.72
N TYR A 34 -21.10 -6.52 -10.73
CA TYR A 34 -19.65 -6.71 -10.72
C TYR A 34 -18.88 -5.38 -10.64
N ASN A 35 -19.27 -4.39 -11.45
CA ASN A 35 -18.61 -3.08 -11.45
C ASN A 35 -18.82 -2.33 -10.12
N ALA A 36 -20.02 -2.42 -9.54
CA ALA A 36 -20.31 -1.82 -8.23
C ALA A 36 -19.43 -2.43 -7.13
N ILE A 37 -19.30 -3.75 -7.08
CA ILE A 37 -18.45 -4.45 -6.10
C ILE A 37 -16.98 -4.04 -6.26
N LYS A 38 -16.48 -3.90 -7.49
CA LYS A 38 -15.11 -3.45 -7.76
C LYS A 38 -14.86 -2.03 -7.24
N GLY A 39 -15.83 -1.12 -7.42
CA GLY A 39 -15.77 0.24 -6.89
C GLY A 39 -15.72 0.28 -5.37
N PHE A 40 -16.59 -0.48 -4.69
CA PHE A 40 -16.60 -0.57 -3.23
C PHE A 40 -15.29 -1.13 -2.67
N LYS A 41 -14.69 -2.13 -3.33
CA LYS A 41 -13.40 -2.68 -2.91
C LYS A 41 -12.28 -1.62 -2.94
N SER A 42 -12.20 -0.82 -4.00
CA SER A 42 -11.19 0.24 -4.11
C SER A 42 -11.34 1.30 -3.01
N GLN A 43 -12.58 1.71 -2.71
CA GLN A 43 -12.84 2.69 -1.66
C GLN A 43 -12.49 2.14 -0.27
N ALA A 44 -12.81 0.87 -0.01
CA ALA A 44 -12.42 0.20 1.23
C ALA A 44 -10.89 0.13 1.38
N ASP A 45 -10.18 -0.20 0.30
CA ASP A 45 -8.72 -0.23 0.28
C ASP A 45 -8.12 1.16 0.61
N ASP A 46 -8.69 2.24 0.06
CA ASP A 46 -8.25 3.60 0.36
C ASP A 46 -8.48 4.00 1.83
N VAL A 47 -9.62 3.59 2.41
CA VAL A 47 -9.92 3.84 3.83
C VAL A 47 -8.93 3.09 4.73
N LEU A 48 -8.59 1.83 4.43
CA LEU A 48 -7.58 1.08 5.18
C LEU A 48 -6.20 1.73 5.11
N LEU A 49 -5.80 2.25 3.95
CA LEU A 49 -4.54 2.98 3.81
C LEU A 49 -4.51 4.27 4.64
N LEU A 50 -5.62 5.01 4.66
CA LEU A 50 -5.74 6.22 5.47
C LEU A 50 -5.73 5.90 6.97
N GLN A 51 -6.38 4.81 7.38
CA GLN A 51 -6.34 4.31 8.76
C GLN A 51 -4.93 3.89 9.15
N PHE A 52 -4.21 3.20 8.26
CA PHE A 52 -2.82 2.85 8.46
C PHE A 52 -1.94 4.11 8.62
N GLU A 53 -2.02 5.08 7.71
CA GLU A 53 -1.25 6.33 7.78
C GLU A 53 -1.48 7.06 9.11
N ASN A 54 -2.75 7.25 9.48
CA ASN A 54 -3.09 7.93 10.72
C ASN A 54 -2.68 7.11 11.95
N GLY A 55 -2.90 5.80 11.91
CA GLY A 55 -2.56 4.88 13.00
C GLY A 55 -1.07 4.87 13.29
N ILE A 56 -0.24 4.68 12.26
CA ILE A 56 1.22 4.67 12.43
C ILE A 56 1.76 6.04 12.80
N ARG A 57 1.24 7.13 12.21
CA ARG A 57 1.63 8.50 12.58
C ARG A 57 1.34 8.77 14.06
N ASN A 58 0.18 8.34 14.55
CA ASN A 58 -0.20 8.53 15.94
C ASN A 58 0.60 7.63 16.89
N ASP A 59 0.80 6.35 16.54
CA ASP A 59 1.59 5.43 17.35
C ASP A 59 3.05 5.86 17.48
N LEU A 60 3.64 6.35 16.39
CA LEU A 60 4.99 6.88 16.38
C LEU A 60 5.14 8.18 17.18
N LYS A 61 4.12 9.05 17.18
CA LYS A 61 4.14 10.29 17.97
C LYS A 61 3.88 10.08 19.46
N THR A 62 3.13 9.04 19.81
CA THR A 62 2.69 8.78 21.20
C THR A 62 3.59 7.81 21.94
N ILE A 63 4.58 7.22 21.29
CA ILE A 63 5.48 6.27 21.95
C ILE A 63 6.38 6.99 22.96
N SER A 64 6.35 6.55 24.22
CA SER A 64 7.17 7.10 25.28
C SER A 64 8.64 6.67 25.15
N PHE A 65 9.53 7.49 25.69
CA PHE A 65 10.96 7.16 25.84
C PHE A 65 11.14 5.78 26.49
N GLU A 66 12.05 4.97 25.94
CA GLU A 66 12.36 3.59 26.36
C GLU A 66 11.21 2.57 26.31
N SER A 67 10.01 2.98 25.89
CA SER A 67 8.90 2.05 25.70
C SER A 67 9.04 1.27 24.40
N THR A 68 8.76 -0.02 24.45
CA THR A 68 8.69 -0.89 23.27
C THR A 68 7.26 -1.41 23.13
N LYS A 69 6.67 -1.24 21.95
CA LYS A 69 5.32 -1.73 21.64
C LYS A 69 5.34 -2.47 20.31
N VAL A 70 4.67 -3.61 20.27
CA VAL A 70 4.38 -4.30 19.01
C VAL A 70 3.02 -3.81 18.53
N LYS A 71 2.96 -3.32 17.30
CA LYS A 71 1.75 -2.79 16.69
C LYS A 71 1.43 -3.56 15.43
N THR A 72 0.15 -3.86 15.26
CA THR A 72 -0.38 -4.52 14.09
C THR A 72 -1.30 -3.55 13.35
N TYR A 73 -1.14 -3.48 12.04
CA TYR A 73 -1.97 -2.65 11.18
C TYR A 73 -2.60 -3.50 10.08
N ASP A 74 -3.89 -3.29 9.89
CA ASP A 74 -4.63 -3.87 8.77
C ASP A 74 -4.38 -3.03 7.51
N LEU A 75 -4.08 -3.73 6.43
CA LEU A 75 -3.72 -3.16 5.14
C LEU A 75 -4.53 -3.86 4.05
N PRO A 76 -4.77 -3.15 2.93
CA PRO A 76 -5.39 -3.77 1.78
C PRO A 76 -4.60 -4.99 1.31
N SER A 77 -5.33 -6.01 0.84
CA SER A 77 -4.75 -7.19 0.19
C SER A 77 -3.87 -6.88 -1.02
N THR A 78 -3.99 -5.67 -1.58
CA THR A 78 -3.20 -5.19 -2.71
C THR A 78 -1.79 -4.77 -2.31
N VAL A 79 -1.53 -4.49 -1.02
CA VAL A 79 -0.21 -4.09 -0.52
C VAL A 79 0.60 -5.33 -0.14
N SER A 80 1.79 -5.45 -0.72
CA SER A 80 2.71 -6.57 -0.46
C SER A 80 3.79 -6.21 0.55
N GLN A 81 4.27 -4.96 0.53
CA GLN A 81 5.39 -4.52 1.37
C GLN A 81 5.23 -3.07 1.80
N ILE A 82 5.71 -2.75 3.00
CA ILE A 82 5.89 -1.36 3.46
C ILE A 82 7.35 -1.14 3.78
N CYS A 83 7.91 -0.07 3.24
CA CYS A 83 9.29 0.32 3.46
C CYS A 83 9.36 1.60 4.26
N PHE A 84 10.19 1.59 5.29
CA PHE A 84 10.53 2.75 6.09
C PHE A 84 11.91 3.25 5.66
N SER A 85 12.09 4.57 5.59
CA SER A 85 13.39 5.21 5.37
C SER A 85 13.85 5.86 6.66
N ALA A 86 15.13 5.74 6.96
CA ALA A 86 15.75 6.51 8.02
C ALA A 86 15.82 7.96 7.55
N GLU A 87 15.25 8.88 8.32
CA GLU A 87 15.29 10.30 8.00
C GLU A 87 16.27 10.99 8.93
N GLY A 88 17.08 11.89 8.35
CA GLY A 88 17.95 12.75 9.13
C GLY A 88 19.08 11.99 9.80
N VAL A 89 19.68 11.03 9.08
CA VAL A 89 21.00 10.59 9.48
C VAL A 89 21.97 11.73 9.18
N ASP A 90 22.23 12.53 10.21
CA ASP A 90 23.47 13.31 10.35
C ASP A 90 24.70 12.37 10.38
N ALA A 91 24.51 11.06 10.13
CA ALA A 91 25.58 10.11 10.00
C ALA A 91 26.34 10.32 8.69
N ILE A 92 27.45 11.03 8.87
CA ILE A 92 28.79 10.51 8.60
C ILE A 92 29.04 10.36 7.10
N ASP A 93 29.95 11.20 6.60
CA ASP A 93 30.42 11.30 5.22
C ASP A 93 30.81 9.97 4.52
N VAL A 94 30.95 8.88 5.28
CA VAL A 94 31.15 7.50 4.79
C VAL A 94 29.89 6.92 4.13
N GLN A 95 28.67 7.34 4.51
CA GLN A 95 27.40 6.78 4.02
C GLN A 95 26.90 7.39 2.71
N LYS A 96 27.38 8.57 2.33
CA LYS A 96 27.00 9.24 1.08
C LYS A 96 27.39 8.41 -0.13
N GLU A 97 28.51 7.69 -0.07
CA GLU A 97 29.02 6.96 -1.23
C GLU A 97 28.25 5.65 -1.47
N GLU A 98 27.96 4.85 -0.44
CA GLU A 98 27.10 3.67 -0.60
C GLU A 98 25.67 4.03 -1.00
N ALA A 99 25.11 5.10 -0.41
CA ALA A 99 23.80 5.62 -0.80
C ALA A 99 23.79 6.09 -2.27
N ARG A 100 24.89 6.72 -2.73
CA ARG A 100 25.10 7.07 -4.15
C ARG A 100 25.19 5.84 -5.03
N GLN A 101 25.95 4.83 -4.66
CA GLN A 101 26.07 3.59 -5.44
C GLN A 101 24.72 2.86 -5.55
N LEU A 102 23.93 2.87 -4.47
CA LEU A 102 22.57 2.33 -4.47
C LEU A 102 21.64 3.14 -5.39
N ALA A 103 21.72 4.48 -5.32
CA ALA A 103 20.97 5.39 -6.18
C ALA A 103 21.41 5.35 -7.67
N LEU A 104 22.61 4.87 -7.98
CA LEU A 104 23.12 4.74 -9.35
C LEU A 104 22.78 3.39 -10.00
N LYS A 105 22.30 2.41 -9.23
CA LYS A 105 21.92 1.09 -9.76
C LYS A 105 20.68 1.23 -10.67
N LYS A 106 20.87 1.11 -11.99
CA LYS A 106 19.81 1.29 -13.00
C LYS A 106 18.59 0.36 -12.81
N ASN A 107 18.77 -0.81 -12.20
CA ASN A 107 17.71 -1.79 -11.91
C ASN A 107 17.34 -1.82 -10.42
N TYR A 108 17.05 -0.65 -9.84
CA TYR A 108 16.61 -0.58 -8.46
C TYR A 108 15.13 -0.98 -8.35
N LYS A 109 14.82 -1.94 -7.45
CA LYS A 109 13.48 -2.51 -7.27
C LYS A 109 12.42 -1.48 -6.83
N TYR A 110 12.84 -0.36 -6.26
CA TYR A 110 11.98 0.62 -5.58
C TYR A 110 12.25 2.05 -6.07
N PRO A 111 11.70 2.47 -7.23
CA PRO A 111 12.04 3.74 -7.86
C PRO A 111 11.73 4.97 -6.99
N LEU A 112 10.63 4.96 -6.22
CA LEU A 112 10.31 6.08 -5.32
C LEU A 112 11.33 6.25 -4.19
N ILE A 113 11.79 5.13 -3.60
CA ILE A 113 12.79 5.16 -2.53
C ILE A 113 14.10 5.71 -3.09
N ARG A 114 14.45 5.31 -4.32
CA ARG A 114 15.63 5.84 -5.02
C ARG A 114 15.54 7.35 -5.21
N THR A 115 14.40 7.87 -5.65
CA THR A 115 14.19 9.32 -5.82
C THR A 115 14.28 10.03 -4.48
N ALA A 116 13.62 9.52 -3.43
CA ALA A 116 13.65 10.13 -2.10
C ALA A 116 15.07 10.20 -1.52
N ILE A 117 15.85 9.11 -1.66
CA ILE A 117 17.25 9.08 -1.25
C ILE A 117 18.10 10.03 -2.11
N GLY A 118 17.91 10.03 -3.43
CA GLY A 118 18.63 10.90 -4.36
C GLY A 118 18.39 12.39 -4.09
N ASP A 119 17.15 12.77 -3.81
CA ASP A 119 16.75 14.15 -3.47
C ASP A 119 17.37 14.58 -2.14
N TYR A 120 17.39 13.69 -1.14
CA TYR A 120 18.06 13.93 0.13
C TYR A 120 19.57 14.17 -0.05
N LEU A 121 20.24 13.33 -0.84
CA LEU A 121 21.67 13.44 -1.12
C LEU A 121 22.03 14.71 -1.93
N SER A 122 21.14 15.14 -2.83
CA SER A 122 21.39 16.28 -3.73
C SER A 122 21.03 17.62 -3.10
N SER A 123 19.98 17.65 -2.27
CA SER A 123 19.41 18.90 -1.75
C SER A 123 19.90 19.30 -0.37
N GLY A 124 20.67 18.44 0.31
CA GLY A 124 21.24 18.72 1.64
C GLY A 124 20.16 19.03 2.67
N SER A 125 19.70 18.00 3.40
CA SER A 125 18.70 18.11 4.48
C SER A 125 17.32 18.68 4.10
N LYS A 126 17.11 19.11 2.85
CA LYS A 126 15.83 19.58 2.28
C LYS A 126 15.20 18.60 1.28
N GLY A 127 15.62 17.33 1.32
CA GLY A 127 15.02 16.27 0.50
C GLY A 127 13.56 15.99 0.89
N THR A 128 12.88 15.18 0.08
CA THR A 128 11.51 14.73 0.36
C THR A 128 11.40 14.17 1.78
N THR A 129 10.48 14.69 2.60
CA THR A 129 10.28 14.31 4.00
C THR A 129 9.58 12.95 4.17
N ASN A 130 9.21 12.29 3.07
CA ASN A 130 8.51 11.03 3.15
C ASN A 130 9.45 9.93 3.65
N ASN A 131 9.03 9.26 4.71
CA ASN A 131 9.81 8.21 5.37
C ASN A 131 9.07 6.86 5.42
N VAL A 132 7.85 6.79 4.87
CA VAL A 132 7.08 5.55 4.69
C VAL A 132 6.64 5.44 3.25
N PHE A 133 6.87 4.27 2.65
CA PHE A 133 6.57 3.96 1.26
C PHE A 133 5.77 2.65 1.18
N ILE A 134 4.67 2.66 0.45
CA ILE A 134 3.74 1.53 0.34
C ILE A 134 3.90 0.86 -1.04
N TYR A 135 4.08 -0.47 -1.10
CA TYR A 135 4.29 -1.23 -2.35
C TYR A 135 3.28 -2.38 -2.53
N PRO A 136 2.88 -2.75 -3.76
CA PRO A 136 3.35 -2.26 -5.07
C PRO A 136 2.70 -0.95 -5.53
N ASN A 137 1.70 -0.45 -4.81
CA ASN A 137 1.07 0.86 -5.05
C ASN A 137 2.01 2.00 -4.62
N GLY A 138 3.27 1.97 -5.07
CA GLY A 138 4.33 2.96 -4.84
C GLY A 138 4.02 4.30 -5.49
N GLU A 139 2.80 4.78 -5.35
CA GLU A 139 2.30 6.12 -5.56
C GLU A 139 2.01 6.80 -4.21
N LYS A 140 1.85 6.01 -3.13
CA LYS A 140 1.58 6.55 -1.78
C LYS A 140 2.83 6.46 -0.92
N ALA A 141 3.37 7.63 -0.60
CA ALA A 141 4.40 7.82 0.39
C ALA A 141 3.99 8.99 1.28
N PHE A 142 4.31 8.90 2.57
CA PHE A 142 3.96 9.94 3.53
C PHE A 142 5.05 10.11 4.59
N PHE A 143 5.02 11.27 5.24
CA PHE A 143 5.86 11.58 6.38
C PHE A 143 5.14 11.27 7.69
N THR A 144 5.80 10.54 8.58
CA THR A 144 5.26 10.20 9.91
C THR A 144 5.35 11.34 10.92
N GLY A 145 6.11 12.40 10.66
CA GLY A 145 6.32 13.47 11.63
C GLY A 145 7.40 13.17 12.67
N VAL A 146 8.07 12.03 12.59
CA VAL A 146 9.16 11.64 13.50
C VAL A 146 10.34 11.06 12.73
N LYS A 147 11.54 11.17 13.31
CA LYS A 147 12.74 10.54 12.75
C LYS A 147 12.75 9.04 13.06
N ILE A 148 12.97 8.23 12.03
CA ILE A 148 13.01 6.77 12.12
C ILE A 148 14.47 6.30 12.10
N GLU A 149 14.82 5.41 13.02
CA GLU A 149 16.06 4.67 13.06
C GLU A 149 15.79 3.16 12.90
N PHE A 150 16.79 2.43 12.43
CA PHE A 150 16.77 0.98 12.42
C PHE A 150 17.91 0.44 13.28
N ASP A 151 17.76 -0.80 13.76
CA ASP A 151 18.90 -1.50 14.34
C ASP A 151 19.99 -1.66 13.29
N LYS A 152 21.23 -1.47 13.74
CA LYS A 152 22.40 -1.77 12.92
C LYS A 152 22.29 -3.21 12.43
N ALA A 153 22.51 -3.42 11.14
CA ALA A 153 22.64 -4.77 10.63
C ALA A 153 23.78 -5.48 11.37
N SER A 154 23.73 -6.82 11.45
CA SER A 154 24.82 -7.60 12.07
C SER A 154 26.18 -7.39 11.39
N SER A 155 26.21 -6.79 10.20
CA SER A 155 27.41 -6.36 9.49
C SER A 155 28.01 -5.03 9.97
N GLY A 156 27.32 -4.31 10.87
CA GLY A 156 27.72 -2.97 11.32
C GLY A 156 27.26 -1.84 10.39
N ASP A 157 26.66 -2.18 9.24
CA ASP A 157 26.27 -1.22 8.24
C ASP A 157 24.98 -0.48 8.61
N PRO A 158 24.92 0.83 8.32
CA PRO A 158 23.73 1.64 8.51
C PRO A 158 22.66 1.24 7.49
N VAL A 159 21.52 0.78 7.99
CA VAL A 159 20.36 0.47 7.16
C VAL A 159 19.65 1.79 6.84
N LEU A 160 19.71 2.26 5.59
CA LEU A 160 19.03 3.51 5.19
C LEU A 160 17.52 3.32 5.02
N PHE A 161 17.09 2.10 4.71
CA PHE A 161 15.68 1.75 4.60
C PHE A 161 15.46 0.30 4.98
N LYS A 162 14.30 0.00 5.54
CA LYS A 162 13.89 -1.36 5.91
C LYS A 162 12.47 -1.62 5.42
N CYS A 163 12.31 -2.69 4.66
CA CYS A 163 11.01 -3.13 4.16
C CYS A 163 10.49 -4.30 4.98
N PHE A 164 9.19 -4.29 5.23
CA PHE A 164 8.45 -5.33 5.94
C PHE A 164 7.46 -5.96 4.97
N ASP A 165 7.51 -7.29 4.86
CA ASP A 165 6.55 -8.06 4.11
C ASP A 165 5.21 -8.12 4.85
N ILE A 166 4.14 -7.87 4.13
CA ILE A 166 2.78 -7.97 4.66
C ILE A 166 2.30 -9.40 4.46
N LYS A 167 1.85 -10.02 5.55
CA LYS A 167 1.29 -11.38 5.52
C LYS A 167 -0.20 -11.30 5.84
N SER A 168 -1.03 -11.78 4.93
CA SER A 168 -2.48 -11.81 5.10
C SER A 168 -3.12 -10.43 5.37
N GLY A 169 -2.59 -9.37 4.74
CA GLY A 169 -3.07 -8.01 4.94
C GLY A 169 -2.69 -7.39 6.30
N ILE A 170 -1.82 -8.03 7.07
CA ILE A 170 -1.41 -7.51 8.38
C ILE A 170 0.08 -7.16 8.34
N LEU A 171 0.40 -5.93 8.73
CA LEU A 171 1.75 -5.50 9.06
C LEU A 171 1.94 -5.57 10.58
N SER A 172 2.93 -6.33 11.04
CA SER A 172 3.36 -6.32 12.45
C SER A 172 4.73 -5.67 12.53
N VAL A 173 4.82 -4.56 13.26
CA VAL A 173 6.07 -3.82 13.47
C VAL A 173 6.31 -3.63 14.95
N ARG A 174 7.57 -3.78 15.36
CA ARG A 174 7.99 -3.46 16.72
C ARG A 174 8.56 -2.05 16.71
N ILE A 175 7.96 -1.20 17.53
CA ILE A 175 8.30 0.22 17.63
C ILE A 175 8.90 0.45 19.02
N LYS A 176 10.07 1.09 19.08
CA LYS A 176 10.74 1.45 20.34
C LYS A 176 11.06 2.94 20.37
N GLY A 177 10.60 3.64 21.40
CA GLY A 177 10.89 5.06 21.60
C GLY A 177 12.32 5.29 22.08
N LYS A 178 13.07 6.16 21.40
CA LYS A 178 14.42 6.62 21.79
C LYS A 178 14.48 8.12 22.05
N GLY A 179 13.34 8.73 22.40
CA GLY A 179 13.26 10.16 22.74
C GLY A 179 12.78 10.95 21.53
N SER A 180 13.68 11.64 20.83
CA SER A 180 13.34 12.37 19.60
C SER A 180 13.30 11.49 18.35
N THR A 181 13.77 10.24 18.46
CA THR A 181 13.78 9.25 17.38
C THR A 181 13.02 7.99 17.78
N VAL A 182 12.55 7.27 16.77
CA VAL A 182 11.84 6.00 16.94
C VAL A 182 12.58 4.90 16.20
N LEU A 183 12.87 3.83 16.92
CA LEU A 183 13.51 2.64 16.38
C LEU A 183 12.45 1.66 15.88
N ILE A 184 12.53 1.25 14.61
CA ILE A 184 11.64 0.26 14.01
C ILE A 184 12.40 -1.06 13.80
N GLN A 185 11.83 -2.15 14.32
CA GLN A 185 12.41 -3.50 14.29
C GLN A 185 11.49 -4.49 13.58
#